data_AF-A0A817VBH9-F1
#
_entry.id   AF-A0A817VBH9-F1
#
_cell.length_a   1.000
_cell.length_b   1.000
_cell.length_c   1.000
_cell.angle_alpha   90.00
_cell.angle_beta   90.00
_cell.angle_gamma   90.00
#
_symmetry.space_group_name_H-M   'P 1'
#
loop_
_entity.id
_entity.type
_entity.pdbx_description
1 polymer ?
#
loop_
_entity_poly.entity_id
_entity_poly.type
_entity_poly.pdbx_seq_one_letter_code
_entity_poly.pdbx_strand_id
1 'polypeptide(L)'
;MTSSLTRQVVTINPLGFLNEVFTPSFGNLPATELTAFRALYDQVKFCAFKVTYKPRGNIANVGASASTMRIYSVIDRTDATPLINVDAALEYQNCKATLLTRQHSRYIKCTEPVLLRDINNAPMLSVSNSRWLQLDDQTISGTLYSDAVVAHLGLKVITDPNPSPTNIIYLDRFVKIYLQFKTRK
;
A
#
# COMPACT_ATOMS: atom_id res chain seq x y z
N MET A 1 16.45 -10.60 6.60
CA MET A 1 15.25 -9.90 6.11
C MET A 1 14.58 -9.30 7.33
N THR A 2 14.58 -7.99 7.45
CA THR A 2 13.95 -7.26 8.56
C THR A 2 12.56 -6.81 8.12
N SER A 3 11.63 -6.70 9.07
CA SER A 3 10.27 -6.28 8.78
C SER A 3 9.78 -5.25 9.79
N SER A 4 9.25 -4.12 9.31
CA SER A 4 8.54 -3.16 10.14
C SER A 4 7.04 -3.49 10.11
N LEU A 5 6.38 -3.44 11.27
CA LEU A 5 4.93 -3.62 11.41
C LEU A 5 4.33 -2.33 11.96
N THR A 6 3.50 -1.65 11.18
CA THR A 6 2.72 -0.51 11.66
C THR A 6 1.27 -0.92 11.86
N ARG A 7 0.67 -0.44 12.95
CA ARG A 7 -0.76 -0.59 13.24
C ARG A 7 -1.40 0.78 13.15
N GLN A 8 -2.47 0.90 12.38
CA GLN A 8 -3.27 2.10 12.27
C GLN A 8 -4.75 1.79 12.40
N VAL A 9 -5.50 2.70 13.03
CA VAL A 9 -6.96 2.63 13.08
C VAL A 9 -7.51 3.26 11.81
N VAL A 10 -8.38 2.54 11.12
CA VAL A 10 -9.12 3.01 9.95
C VAL A 10 -10.59 3.06 10.32
N THR A 11 -11.26 4.13 9.93
CA THR A 11 -12.67 4.37 10.20
C THR A 11 -13.46 4.42 8.90
N ILE A 12 -14.64 3.81 8.89
CA ILE A 12 -15.63 3.98 7.83
C ILE A 12 -16.79 4.76 8.43
N ASN A 13 -16.96 5.99 7.95
CA ASN A 13 -18.00 6.88 8.43
C ASN A 13 -19.40 6.37 8.04
N PRO A 14 -20.46 6.83 8.72
CA PRO A 14 -21.82 6.50 8.33
C PRO A 14 -22.09 6.91 6.88
N LEU A 15 -22.77 6.04 6.12
CA LEU A 15 -23.03 6.20 4.67
C LEU A 15 -21.78 6.32 3.78
N GLY A 16 -20.59 6.27 4.36
CA GLY A 16 -19.32 6.35 3.66
C GLY A 16 -18.75 4.99 3.30
N PHE A 17 -17.60 4.98 2.65
CA PHE A 17 -16.85 3.77 2.33
C PHE A 17 -15.36 4.03 2.55
N LEU A 18 -14.61 2.95 2.77
CA LEU A 18 -13.16 3.03 2.72
C LEU A 18 -12.73 3.05 1.26
N ASN A 19 -11.82 3.95 0.89
CA ASN A 19 -11.15 3.94 -0.39
C ASN A 19 -9.71 4.39 -0.23
N GLU A 20 -8.77 3.45 -0.39
CA GLU A 20 -7.36 3.68 -0.10
C GLU A 20 -6.48 3.07 -1.18
N VAL A 21 -5.34 3.71 -1.41
CA VAL A 21 -4.23 3.14 -2.15
C VAL A 21 -3.04 3.05 -1.22
N PHE A 22 -2.42 1.88 -1.18
CA PHE A 22 -1.22 1.65 -0.40
C PHE A 22 -0.01 1.54 -1.33
N THR A 23 0.85 2.54 -1.24
CA THR A 23 2.10 2.67 -1.99
C THR A 23 3.28 2.83 -1.04
N PRO A 24 3.99 1.76 -0.66
CA PRO A 24 5.10 1.90 0.27
C PRO A 24 6.28 2.64 -0.38
N SER A 25 6.83 3.60 0.36
CA SER A 25 8.03 4.36 0.04
C SER A 25 8.85 4.57 1.31
N PHE A 26 10.14 4.91 1.18
CA PHE A 26 10.98 5.29 2.33
C PHE A 26 10.59 6.65 2.88
N GLY A 27 10.09 7.55 2.05
CA GLY A 27 9.57 8.86 2.45
C GLY A 27 8.42 8.80 3.45
N ASN A 28 7.74 7.65 3.57
CA ASN A 28 6.67 7.46 4.54
C ASN A 28 7.18 7.04 5.95
N LEU A 29 8.48 6.80 6.13
CA LEU A 29 9.07 6.54 7.44
C LEU A 29 9.29 7.85 8.21
N PRO A 30 9.25 7.83 9.55
CA PRO A 30 9.66 8.98 10.36
C PRO A 30 11.07 9.43 9.99
N ALA A 31 11.29 10.75 9.90
CA ALA A 31 12.58 11.31 9.48
C ALA A 31 13.75 10.84 10.36
N THR A 32 13.51 10.68 11.66
CA THR A 32 14.52 10.17 12.62
C THR A 32 14.93 8.73 12.32
N GLU A 33 13.98 7.86 11.95
CA GLU A 33 14.28 6.50 11.53
C GLU A 33 15.03 6.49 10.20
N LEU A 34 14.63 7.33 9.25
CA LEU A 34 15.31 7.44 7.95
C LEU A 34 16.78 7.87 8.13
N THR A 35 17.06 8.83 9.00
CA THR A 35 18.44 9.25 9.34
C THR A 35 19.23 8.10 9.97
N ALA A 36 18.63 7.35 10.89
CA ALA A 36 19.28 6.19 11.51
C ALA A 36 19.60 5.09 10.48
N PHE A 37 18.69 4.82 9.53
CA PHE A 37 18.94 3.86 8.44
C PHE A 37 20.06 4.33 7.51
N ARG A 38 20.07 5.61 7.13
CA ARG A 38 21.13 6.22 6.30
C ARG A 38 22.51 6.12 6.96
N ALA A 39 22.58 6.21 8.29
CA ALA A 39 23.84 6.08 9.02
C ALA A 39 24.41 4.64 9.03
N LEU A 40 23.57 3.62 8.83
CA LEU A 40 23.94 2.21 8.99
C LEU A 40 24.04 1.44 7.66
N TYR A 41 23.35 1.89 6.62
CA TYR A 41 23.22 1.18 5.35
C TYR A 41 23.27 2.16 4.17
N ASP A 42 23.90 1.74 3.08
CA ASP A 42 23.95 2.54 1.84
C ASP A 42 22.77 2.22 0.91
N GLN A 43 22.33 0.96 0.92
CA GLN A 43 21.36 0.45 -0.02
C GLN A 43 20.25 -0.34 0.66
N VAL A 44 19.07 -0.24 0.07
CA VAL A 44 17.88 -0.93 0.52
C VAL A 44 17.08 -1.49 -0.64
N LYS A 45 16.37 -2.58 -0.42
CA LYS A 45 15.46 -3.18 -1.39
C LYS A 45 14.14 -3.53 -0.73
N PHE A 46 13.04 -3.00 -1.28
CA PHE A 46 11.71 -3.47 -0.92
C PHE A 46 11.46 -4.81 -1.59
N CYS A 47 11.19 -5.85 -0.81
CA CYS A 47 10.94 -7.17 -1.38
C CYS A 47 9.45 -7.43 -1.56
N ALA A 48 8.68 -7.08 -0.53
CA ALA A 48 7.26 -7.30 -0.48
C ALA A 48 6.64 -6.48 0.64
N PHE A 49 5.32 -6.41 0.66
CA PHE A 49 4.56 -5.96 1.82
C PHE A 49 3.31 -6.81 2.01
N LYS A 50 2.81 -6.83 3.24
CA LYS A 50 1.56 -7.47 3.61
C LYS A 50 0.67 -6.45 4.30
N VAL A 51 -0.53 -6.23 3.76
CA VAL A 51 -1.57 -5.43 4.42
C VAL A 51 -2.63 -6.39 4.97
N THR A 52 -3.00 -6.19 6.23
CA THR A 52 -4.04 -6.95 6.91
C THR A 52 -5.03 -6.00 7.58
N TYR A 53 -6.30 -6.15 7.26
CA TYR A 53 -7.40 -5.45 7.92
C TYR A 53 -8.08 -6.42 8.89
N LYS A 54 -8.24 -6.01 10.14
CA LYS A 54 -8.98 -6.75 11.17
C LYS A 54 -10.11 -5.87 11.72
N PRO A 55 -11.35 -6.35 11.80
CA PRO A 55 -12.42 -5.58 12.43
C PRO A 55 -12.14 -5.37 13.92
N ARG A 56 -12.42 -4.15 14.41
CA ARG A 56 -12.44 -3.83 15.85
C ARG A 56 -13.86 -3.97 16.35
N GLY A 57 -14.18 -5.11 16.95
CA GLY A 57 -15.47 -5.33 17.61
C GLY A 57 -15.76 -6.81 17.77
N ASN A 58 -16.42 -7.18 18.87
CA ASN A 58 -17.11 -8.47 18.93
C ASN A 58 -18.28 -8.43 17.94
N ILE A 59 -18.51 -9.54 17.24
CA ILE A 59 -19.55 -9.69 16.20
C ILE A 59 -20.93 -9.17 16.65
N ALA A 60 -21.21 -9.16 17.96
CA ALA A 60 -22.44 -8.64 18.56
C ALA A 60 -22.58 -7.10 18.56
N ASN A 61 -21.48 -6.33 18.59
CA ASN A 61 -21.51 -4.86 18.65
C ASN A 61 -21.38 -4.20 17.27
N VAL A 62 -20.85 -4.93 16.29
CA VAL A 62 -20.89 -4.50 14.90
C VAL A 62 -22.29 -4.86 14.41
N GLY A 63 -23.25 -3.94 14.56
CA GLY A 63 -24.66 -4.19 14.26
C GLY A 63 -24.89 -4.83 12.88
N ALA A 64 -26.09 -5.37 12.64
CA ALA A 64 -26.45 -6.14 11.44
C ALA A 64 -25.92 -5.55 10.11
N SER A 65 -25.82 -4.22 10.03
CA SER A 65 -25.20 -3.43 8.94
C SER A 65 -23.81 -3.89 8.49
N ALA A 66 -22.90 -4.28 9.38
CA ALA A 66 -21.55 -4.68 8.98
C ALA A 66 -21.43 -6.15 8.55
N SER A 67 -22.46 -6.96 8.83
CA SER A 67 -22.47 -8.39 8.51
C SER A 67 -22.59 -8.66 7.01
N THR A 68 -23.13 -7.70 6.25
CA THR A 68 -23.32 -7.77 4.79
C THR A 68 -22.22 -7.07 4.01
N MET A 69 -21.49 -6.14 4.65
CA MET A 69 -20.41 -5.39 4.01
C MET A 69 -19.20 -6.26 3.70
N ARG A 70 -18.54 -5.95 2.59
CA ARG A 70 -17.29 -6.55 2.15
C ARG A 70 -16.20 -5.50 2.02
N ILE A 71 -14.97 -5.98 2.17
CA ILE A 71 -13.75 -5.31 1.77
C ILE A 71 -13.25 -5.98 0.51
N TYR A 72 -12.97 -5.17 -0.50
CA TYR A 72 -12.40 -5.54 -1.78
C TYR A 72 -10.97 -5.03 -1.83
N SER A 73 -10.08 -5.83 -2.40
CA SER A 73 -8.75 -5.37 -2.73
C SER A 73 -8.29 -5.84 -4.08
N VAL A 74 -7.48 -5.00 -4.71
CA VAL A 74 -6.95 -5.18 -6.06
C VAL A 74 -5.45 -4.94 -6.01
N ILE A 75 -4.69 -5.79 -6.70
CA ILE A 75 -3.25 -5.55 -6.88
C ILE A 75 -3.09 -4.81 -8.19
N ASP A 76 -2.92 -3.49 -8.10
CA ASP A 76 -2.68 -2.64 -9.24
C ASP A 76 -1.23 -2.15 -9.22
N ARG A 77 -0.55 -2.33 -10.35
CA ARG A 77 0.84 -1.90 -10.54
C ARG A 77 0.98 -0.84 -11.63
N THR A 78 -0.10 -0.46 -12.30
CA THR A 78 -0.07 0.50 -13.39
C THR A 78 -0.30 1.93 -12.92
N ASP A 79 -1.01 2.13 -11.81
CA ASP A 79 -1.23 3.48 -11.29
C ASP A 79 -1.56 3.50 -9.78
N ALA A 80 -1.51 4.69 -9.19
CA ALA A 80 -1.80 4.95 -7.78
C ALA A 80 -3.19 5.58 -7.57
N THR A 81 -4.08 5.57 -8.57
CA THR A 81 -5.40 6.18 -8.50
C THR A 81 -6.33 5.30 -7.66
N PRO A 82 -7.03 5.84 -6.64
CA PRO A 82 -8.02 5.08 -5.89
C PRO A 82 -9.12 4.50 -6.79
N LEU A 83 -9.76 3.41 -6.35
CA LEU A 83 -10.89 2.83 -7.06
C LEU A 83 -12.08 3.78 -6.97
N ILE A 84 -12.83 3.97 -8.06
CA ILE A 84 -13.97 4.90 -8.06
C ILE A 84 -15.13 4.31 -7.26
N ASN A 85 -15.39 3.02 -7.45
CA ASN A 85 -16.48 2.28 -6.82
C ASN A 85 -16.16 0.78 -6.73
N VAL A 86 -17.07 0.00 -6.16
CA VAL A 86 -16.91 -1.45 -6.02
C VAL A 86 -16.91 -2.15 -7.38
N ASP A 87 -17.69 -1.69 -8.35
CA ASP A 87 -17.75 -2.29 -9.69
C ASP A 87 -16.39 -2.23 -10.40
N ALA A 88 -15.71 -1.08 -10.31
CA ALA A 88 -14.35 -0.92 -10.82
C ALA A 88 -13.36 -1.91 -10.16
N ALA A 89 -13.57 -2.29 -8.91
CA ALA A 89 -12.75 -3.32 -8.25
C ALA A 89 -13.00 -4.71 -8.86
N LEU A 90 -14.25 -5.02 -9.20
CA LEU A 90 -14.67 -6.32 -9.72
C LEU A 90 -14.18 -6.57 -11.16
N GLU A 91 -13.86 -5.52 -11.91
CA GLU A 91 -13.25 -5.63 -13.24
C GLU A 91 -11.85 -6.25 -13.21
N TYR A 92 -11.13 -6.16 -12.09
CA TYR A 92 -9.80 -6.73 -11.96
C TYR A 92 -9.87 -8.24 -11.69
N GLN A 93 -9.23 -9.02 -12.56
CA GLN A 93 -9.11 -10.48 -12.39
C GLN A 93 -8.50 -10.91 -11.04
N ASN A 94 -7.67 -10.06 -10.44
CA ASN A 94 -7.01 -10.33 -9.16
C ASN A 94 -7.75 -9.74 -7.95
N CYS A 95 -9.00 -9.31 -8.14
CA CYS A 95 -9.85 -8.81 -7.08
C CYS A 95 -10.10 -9.89 -6.03
N LYS A 96 -10.00 -9.48 -4.76
CA LYS A 96 -10.34 -10.33 -3.63
C LYS A 96 -11.36 -9.63 -2.76
N ALA A 97 -12.53 -10.24 -2.61
CA ALA A 97 -13.56 -9.80 -1.68
C ALA A 97 -13.52 -10.62 -0.38
N THR A 98 -13.83 -9.99 0.75
CA THR A 98 -13.96 -10.68 2.04
C THR A 98 -15.01 -9.95 2.88
N LEU A 99 -15.83 -10.66 3.63
CA LEU A 99 -16.76 -10.02 4.57
C LEU A 99 -15.99 -9.17 5.58
N LEU A 100 -16.51 -7.99 5.90
CA LEU A 100 -15.87 -7.02 6.79
C LEU A 100 -15.70 -7.54 8.22
N THR A 101 -16.52 -8.51 8.62
CA THR A 101 -16.44 -9.25 9.89
C THR A 101 -15.28 -10.24 9.96
N ARG A 102 -14.60 -10.50 8.83
CA ARG A 102 -13.46 -11.42 8.75
C ARG A 102 -12.17 -10.65 8.49
N GLN A 103 -11.06 -11.23 8.93
CA GLN A 103 -9.75 -10.70 8.61
C GLN A 103 -9.52 -10.74 7.09
N HIS A 104 -9.18 -9.59 6.51
CA HIS A 104 -8.78 -9.48 5.11
C HIS A 104 -7.27 -9.26 5.03
N SER A 105 -6.58 -9.99 4.15
CA SER A 105 -5.14 -9.79 3.96
C SER A 105 -4.68 -10.05 2.54
N ARG A 106 -3.65 -9.30 2.14
CA ARG A 106 -2.93 -9.43 0.87
C ARG A 106 -1.43 -9.35 1.11
N TYR A 107 -0.70 -10.25 0.47
CA TYR A 107 0.76 -10.21 0.36
C TYR A 107 1.09 -9.84 -1.08
N ILE A 108 1.91 -8.81 -1.28
CA ILE A 108 2.25 -8.28 -2.59
C ILE A 108 3.77 -8.19 -2.69
N LYS A 109 4.33 -8.75 -3.77
CA LYS A 109 5.72 -8.49 -4.16
C LYS A 109 5.81 -7.07 -4.69
N CYS A 110 6.77 -6.31 -4.17
CA CYS A 110 6.99 -4.94 -4.58
C CYS A 110 7.43 -4.88 -6.04
N THR A 111 6.96 -3.84 -6.73
CA THR A 111 7.39 -3.49 -8.08
C THR A 111 7.59 -1.99 -8.13
N GLU A 112 8.56 -1.57 -8.92
CA GLU A 112 8.91 -0.16 -9.07
C GLU A 112 8.39 0.35 -10.42
N PRO A 113 7.75 1.54 -10.45
CA PRO A 113 7.42 2.20 -11.71
C PRO A 113 8.72 2.58 -12.42
N VAL A 114 8.82 2.22 -13.69
CA VAL A 114 9.93 2.58 -14.57
C VAL A 114 9.35 3.34 -15.75
N LEU A 115 9.89 4.53 -16.01
CA LEU A 115 9.59 5.25 -17.23
C LEU A 115 10.42 4.63 -18.36
N LEU A 116 9.75 3.88 -19.22
CA LEU A 116 10.30 3.47 -20.50
C LEU A 116 9.92 4.48 -21.57
N ARG A 117 10.56 4.38 -22.73
CA ARG A 117 10.16 5.10 -23.92
C ARG A 117 9.78 4.10 -25.00
N ASP A 118 8.70 4.37 -25.71
CA ASP A 118 8.28 3.55 -26.85
C ASP A 118 9.17 3.83 -28.09
N ILE A 119 8.85 3.18 -29.22
CA ILE A 119 9.58 3.36 -30.49
C ILE A 119 9.50 4.79 -31.04
N ASN A 120 8.50 5.57 -30.61
CA ASN A 120 8.30 6.97 -30.98
C ASN A 120 8.84 7.93 -29.90
N ASN A 121 9.62 7.43 -28.94
CA ASN A 121 10.17 8.20 -27.82
C ASN A 121 9.11 8.75 -26.83
N ALA A 122 7.86 8.27 -26.91
CA ALA A 122 6.78 8.63 -26.00
C ALA A 122 6.97 7.92 -24.65
N PRO A 123 6.74 8.62 -23.52
CA PRO A 123 6.89 8.03 -22.20
C PRO A 123 5.83 6.96 -21.97
N MET A 124 6.27 5.77 -21.58
CA MET A 124 5.41 4.66 -21.20
C MET A 124 5.77 4.19 -19.81
N LEU A 125 4.76 4.11 -18.93
CA LEU A 125 4.96 3.55 -17.60
C LEU A 125 5.04 2.03 -17.71
N SER A 126 6.14 1.47 -17.22
CA SER A 126 6.36 0.04 -17.07
C SER A 126 6.59 -0.30 -15.61
N VAL A 127 6.50 -1.58 -15.30
CA VAL A 127 6.75 -2.10 -13.96
C VAL A 127 7.94 -3.04 -14.00
N SER A 128 8.90 -2.79 -13.12
CA SER A 128 10.06 -3.67 -12.96
C SER A 128 10.04 -4.36 -11.60
N ASN A 129 10.78 -5.47 -11.51
CA ASN A 129 11.05 -6.09 -10.23
C ASN A 129 11.85 -5.15 -9.34
N SER A 130 11.65 -5.23 -8.03
CA SER A 130 12.39 -4.39 -7.09
C SER A 130 13.91 -4.51 -7.24
N ARG A 131 14.57 -3.35 -7.24
CA ARG A 131 16.03 -3.21 -7.32
C ARG A 131 16.60 -2.72 -5.99
N TRP A 132 17.91 -2.62 -5.94
CA TRP A 132 18.59 -1.94 -4.84
C TRP A 132 18.49 -0.43 -5.07
N LEU A 133 17.88 0.24 -4.11
CA LEU A 133 17.72 1.68 -4.01
C LEU A 133 18.84 2.25 -3.16
N GLN A 134 19.34 3.42 -3.54
CA GLN A 134 20.31 4.14 -2.71
C GLN A 134 19.60 4.97 -1.65
N LEU A 135 20.13 4.99 -0.43
CA LEU A 135 19.54 5.78 0.65
C LEU A 135 19.97 7.25 0.62
N ASP A 136 21.14 7.53 0.05
CA ASP A 136 21.66 8.88 -0.16
C ASP A 136 21.11 9.50 -1.44
N ASP A 137 20.93 10.82 -1.41
CA ASP A 137 20.50 11.56 -2.58
C ASP A 137 21.65 11.64 -3.59
N GLN A 138 21.34 11.41 -4.86
CA GLN A 138 22.31 11.46 -5.96
C GLN A 138 22.11 12.72 -6.78
N THR A 139 23.19 13.37 -7.19
CA THR A 139 23.11 14.44 -8.20
C THR A 139 23.55 13.88 -9.55
N ILE A 140 22.64 13.84 -10.53
CA ILE A 140 22.93 13.42 -11.91
C ILE A 140 22.64 14.62 -12.82
N SER A 141 23.67 15.11 -13.51
CA SER A 141 23.56 16.26 -14.42
C SER A 141 22.90 17.49 -13.78
N GLY A 142 23.23 17.78 -12.52
CA GLY A 142 22.69 18.92 -11.77
C GLY A 142 21.27 18.73 -11.21
N THR A 143 20.61 17.61 -11.50
CA THR A 143 19.31 17.26 -10.89
C THR A 143 19.53 16.34 -9.70
N LEU A 144 18.90 16.67 -8.57
CA LEU A 144 18.91 15.81 -7.37
C LEU A 144 17.87 14.70 -7.52
N TYR A 145 18.30 13.46 -7.34
CA TYR A 145 17.48 12.26 -7.37
C TYR A 145 17.53 11.60 -6.01
N SER A 146 16.35 11.37 -5.42
CA SER A 146 16.23 10.65 -4.16
C SER A 146 15.41 9.38 -4.37
N ASP A 147 16.09 8.25 -4.29
CA ASP A 147 15.45 6.92 -4.36
C ASP A 147 14.53 6.68 -3.13
N ALA A 148 14.66 7.49 -2.06
CA ALA A 148 13.79 7.43 -0.89
C ALA A 148 12.31 7.76 -1.20
N VAL A 149 12.07 8.52 -2.28
CA VAL A 149 10.73 8.95 -2.71
C VAL A 149 10.07 7.93 -3.64
N VAL A 150 10.80 6.90 -4.09
CA VAL A 150 10.27 5.89 -5.01
C VAL A 150 9.12 5.12 -4.34
N ALA A 151 7.91 5.38 -4.82
CA ALA A 151 6.70 4.72 -4.36
C ALA A 151 6.51 3.40 -5.11
N HIS A 152 6.36 2.31 -4.37
CA HIS A 152 6.03 1.02 -4.96
C HIS A 152 4.52 0.95 -5.16
N LEU A 153 4.07 0.65 -6.36
CA LEU A 153 2.65 0.44 -6.64
C LEU A 153 2.25 -0.97 -6.21
N GLY A 154 1.02 -1.17 -5.72
CA GLY A 154 0.59 -2.55 -5.50
C GLY A 154 -0.72 -2.88 -4.81
N LEU A 155 -1.41 -1.94 -4.14
CA LEU A 155 -2.66 -2.31 -3.48
C LEU A 155 -3.68 -1.18 -3.46
N LYS A 156 -4.84 -1.42 -4.06
CA LYS A 156 -6.04 -0.60 -3.93
C LYS A 156 -7.04 -1.35 -3.06
N VAL A 157 -7.73 -0.64 -2.19
CA VAL A 157 -8.72 -1.20 -1.25
C VAL A 157 -9.96 -0.34 -1.27
N ILE A 158 -11.12 -0.98 -1.40
CA ILE A 158 -12.42 -0.33 -1.28
C ILE A 158 -13.37 -1.20 -0.44
N THR A 159 -14.33 -0.61 0.24
CA THR A 159 -15.40 -1.37 0.92
C THR A 159 -16.74 -1.08 0.27
N ASP A 160 -17.72 -1.95 0.52
CA ASP A 160 -19.11 -1.55 0.36
C ASP A 160 -19.39 -0.28 1.19
N PRO A 161 -20.35 0.57 0.77
CA PRO A 161 -20.83 1.67 1.60
C PRO A 161 -21.38 1.17 2.93
N ASN A 162 -21.08 1.88 4.00
CA ASN A 162 -21.65 1.63 5.32
C ASN A 162 -23.14 1.96 5.28
N PRO A 163 -24.04 0.97 5.39
CA PRO A 163 -25.47 1.24 5.26
C PRO A 163 -26.04 1.91 6.51
N SER A 164 -25.27 2.04 7.59
CA SER A 164 -25.71 2.72 8.80
C SER A 164 -25.60 4.25 8.64
N PRO A 165 -26.66 5.00 9.00
CA PRO A 165 -26.63 6.46 9.01
C PRO A 165 -25.95 7.07 10.24
N THR A 166 -25.65 6.27 11.27
CA THR A 166 -25.14 6.77 12.55
C THR A 166 -23.87 6.07 13.04
N ASN A 167 -23.67 4.80 12.68
CA ASN A 167 -22.57 4.03 13.25
C ASN A 167 -21.28 4.18 12.43
N ILE A 168 -20.17 4.44 13.12
CA ILE A 168 -18.82 4.37 12.55
C ILE A 168 -18.31 2.93 12.69
N ILE A 169 -17.71 2.40 11.63
CA ILE A 169 -17.04 1.10 11.66
C ILE A 169 -15.54 1.29 11.83
N TYR A 170 -14.94 0.52 12.74
CA TYR A 170 -13.51 0.60 13.03
C TYR A 170 -12.79 -0.67 12.55
N LEU A 171 -11.69 -0.48 11.83
CA LEU A 171 -10.77 -1.54 11.42
C LEU A 171 -9.37 -1.24 11.97
N ASP A 172 -8.67 -2.28 12.39
CA ASP A 172 -7.22 -2.27 12.55
C ASP A 172 -6.54 -2.63 11.23
N ARG A 173 -5.80 -1.69 10.66
CA ARG A 173 -4.91 -1.93 9.53
C ARG A 173 -3.50 -2.21 10.04
N PHE A 174 -2.98 -3.38 9.68
CA PHE A 174 -1.61 -3.79 9.92
C PHE A 174 -0.85 -3.82 8.60
N VAL A 175 0.25 -3.08 8.53
CA VAL A 175 1.14 -3.07 7.37
C VAL A 175 2.47 -3.64 7.79
N LYS A 176 2.88 -4.73 7.13
CA LYS A 176 4.19 -5.34 7.31
C LYS A 176 5.00 -5.18 6.03
N ILE A 177 6.11 -4.45 6.09
CA ILE A 177 7.00 -4.25 4.93
C ILE A 177 8.22 -5.17 5.11
N TYR A 178 8.62 -5.87 4.04
CA TYR A 178 9.76 -6.76 4.03
C TYR A 178 10.91 -6.10 3.27
N LEU A 179 12.01 -5.82 3.98
CA LEU A 179 13.15 -5.09 3.46
C LEU A 179 14.43 -5.95 3.48
N GLN A 180 15.31 -5.66 2.54
CA GLN A 180 16.70 -6.11 2.54
C GLN A 180 17.60 -4.88 2.58
N PHE A 181 18.65 -4.94 3.40
CA PHE A 181 19.62 -3.86 3.57
C PHE A 181 20.99 -4.36 3.15
N LYS A 182 21.82 -3.45 2.63
CA LYS A 182 23.19 -3.73 2.20
C LYS A 182 24.09 -2.54 2.51
N THR A 183 25.26 -2.84 3.06
CA THR A 183 26.40 -1.92 3.16
C THR A 183 27.34 -2.15 1.98
N ARG A 184 27.93 -1.08 1.44
CA ARG A 184 29.13 -1.16 0.61
C ARG A 184 30.30 -1.47 1.56
N LYS A 185 31.03 -2.53 1.24
CA LYS A 185 32.38 -2.73 1.77
C LYS A 185 33.34 -1.89 0.96
#